data_AF-A0A3N6A8H4-F1
#
_entry.id   AF-A0A3N6A8H4-F1
#
_cell.length_a   1.000
_cell.length_b   1.000
_cell.length_c   1.000
_cell.angle_alpha   90.00
_cell.angle_beta   90.00
_cell.angle_gamma   90.00
#
_symmetry.space_group_name_H-M   'P 1'
#
loop_
_entity.id
_entity.type
_entity.pdbx_description
1 polymer ?
#
loop_
_entity_poly.entity_id
_entity_poly.type
_entity_poly.pdbx_seq_one_letter_code
_entity_poly.pdbx_strand_id
1 'polypeptide(L)'
;MLGFIRNMMAGLRTRKEPSRAQEADEALQRGFKLRYLQFKRILSANDKVLNMMAEMETALQGGQPFGMSFIRARCALISTNVFQIIQHLNSLAPAGGYRPLEVRFHEIQQKVASLLETQRGTIDGELVLDLHRIDKTRVDAAGVKMA
;
A
#
# COMPACT_ATOMS: atom_id res chain seq x y z
N MET A 1 -38.41 58.92 -7.52
CA MET A 1 -38.72 57.47 -7.38
C MET A 1 -38.68 56.74 -8.72
N LEU A 2 -37.64 56.93 -9.55
CA LEU A 2 -37.53 56.25 -10.87
C LEU A 2 -36.08 55.91 -11.26
N GLY A 3 -35.17 55.82 -10.28
CA GLY A 3 -33.77 55.41 -10.51
C GLY A 3 -33.39 54.06 -9.91
N PHE A 4 -34.23 53.50 -9.03
CA PHE A 4 -33.87 52.34 -8.21
C PHE A 4 -34.21 50.99 -8.88
N ILE A 5 -35.21 50.96 -9.77
CA ILE A 5 -35.69 49.73 -10.43
C ILE A 5 -34.74 49.29 -11.57
N ARG A 6 -33.96 50.22 -12.14
CA ARG A 6 -33.05 49.90 -13.26
C ARG A 6 -31.82 49.08 -12.85
N ASN A 7 -31.43 49.12 -11.57
CA ASN A 7 -30.27 48.36 -11.08
C ASN A 7 -30.59 46.95 -10.58
N MET A 8 -31.87 46.58 -10.46
CA MET A 8 -32.27 45.24 -10.03
C MET A 8 -32.42 44.26 -11.20
N MET A 9 -32.47 44.76 -12.45
CA MET A 9 -32.53 43.96 -13.68
C MET A 9 -31.17 43.75 -14.38
N ALA A 10 -30.07 44.21 -13.79
CA ALA A 10 -28.71 43.94 -14.29
C ALA A 10 -28.03 42.73 -13.60
N GLY A 11 -28.65 42.18 -12.55
CA GLY A 11 -28.13 41.06 -11.76
C GLY A 11 -28.46 39.67 -12.32
N LEU A 12 -29.36 39.58 -13.31
CA LEU A 12 -29.62 38.35 -14.07
C LEU A 12 -28.58 38.20 -15.18
N ARG A 13 -27.32 38.15 -14.76
CA ARG A 13 -26.20 37.66 -15.57
C ARG A 13 -26.52 36.22 -15.93
N THR A 14 -27.05 36.05 -17.14
CA THR A 14 -27.20 34.81 -17.88
C THR A 14 -26.29 33.71 -17.33
N ARG A 15 -26.87 32.84 -16.50
CA ARG A 15 -26.27 31.55 -16.17
C ARG A 15 -26.23 30.79 -17.49
N LYS A 16 -25.13 30.94 -18.22
CA LYS A 16 -24.85 30.21 -19.45
C LYS A 16 -24.85 28.74 -19.06
N GLU A 17 -25.96 28.04 -19.31
CA GLU A 17 -26.02 26.60 -19.10
C GLU A 17 -24.88 25.99 -19.93
N PRO A 18 -24.03 25.15 -19.30
CA PRO A 18 -22.92 24.55 -20.02
C PRO A 18 -23.48 23.76 -21.20
N SER A 19 -22.90 23.94 -22.37
CA SER A 19 -23.30 23.15 -23.54
C SER A 19 -22.94 21.68 -23.32
N ARG A 20 -23.72 20.74 -23.88
CA ARG A 20 -23.43 19.29 -23.81
C ARG A 20 -21.98 18.93 -24.18
N ALA A 21 -21.36 19.70 -25.07
CA ALA A 21 -19.95 19.52 -25.45
C ALA A 21 -18.97 19.89 -24.31
N GLN A 22 -19.27 20.94 -23.54
CA GLN A 22 -18.48 21.34 -22.37
C GLN A 22 -18.62 20.32 -21.23
N GLU A 23 -19.82 19.81 -20.98
CA GLU A 23 -20.05 18.76 -19.97
C GLU A 23 -19.31 17.46 -20.31
N ALA A 24 -19.28 17.08 -21.60
CA ALA A 24 -18.55 15.92 -22.08
C ALA A 24 -17.03 16.08 -21.93
N ASP A 25 -16.48 17.25 -22.25
CA ASP A 25 -15.05 17.54 -22.08
C ASP A 25 -14.65 17.54 -20.60
N GLU A 26 -15.46 18.15 -19.73
CA GLU A 26 -15.24 18.10 -18.28
C GLU A 26 -15.32 16.68 -17.71
N ALA A 27 -16.25 15.85 -18.21
CA ALA A 27 -16.33 14.43 -17.82
C ALA A 27 -15.08 13.65 -18.26
N LEU A 28 -14.57 13.91 -19.47
CA LEU A 28 -13.37 13.30 -20.00
C LEU A 28 -12.12 13.70 -19.19
N GLN A 29 -11.94 15.00 -18.92
CA GLN A 29 -10.85 15.51 -18.08
C GLN A 29 -10.89 14.94 -16.67
N ARG A 30 -12.08 14.83 -16.05
CA ARG A 30 -12.26 14.17 -14.75
C ARG A 30 -11.84 12.71 -14.81
N GLY A 31 -12.23 11.98 -15.85
CA GLY A 31 -11.84 10.60 -16.08
C GLY A 31 -10.31 10.43 -16.17
N PHE A 32 -9.63 11.28 -16.95
CA PHE A 32 -8.16 11.27 -17.03
C PHE A 32 -7.49 11.59 -15.69
N LYS A 33 -7.96 12.61 -14.98
CA LYS A 33 -7.42 12.99 -13.67
C LYS A 33 -7.57 11.86 -12.65
N LEU A 34 -8.71 11.18 -12.65
CA LEU A 34 -8.94 10.03 -11.77
C LEU A 34 -7.97 8.88 -12.08
N ARG A 35 -7.81 8.51 -13.35
CA ARG A 35 -6.87 7.45 -13.76
C ARG A 35 -5.43 7.79 -13.39
N TYR A 36 -5.02 9.04 -13.60
CA TYR A 36 -3.70 9.53 -13.20
C TYR A 36 -3.47 9.41 -11.69
N LEU A 37 -4.46 9.78 -10.88
CA LEU A 37 -4.37 9.65 -9.42
C LEU A 37 -4.26 8.17 -8.99
N GLN A 38 -5.02 7.27 -9.61
CA GLN A 38 -4.89 5.83 -9.32
C GLN A 38 -3.51 5.29 -9.72
N PHE A 39 -2.98 5.70 -10.87
CA PHE A 39 -1.64 5.33 -11.30
C PHE A 39 -0.55 5.82 -10.33
N LYS A 40 -0.65 7.06 -9.86
CA LYS A 40 0.25 7.58 -8.82
C LYS A 40 0.18 6.79 -7.52
N ARG A 41 -1.01 6.35 -7.10
CA ARG A 41 -1.18 5.51 -5.91
C ARG A 41 -0.51 4.15 -6.08
N ILE A 42 -0.64 3.54 -7.26
CA ILE A 42 0.05 2.29 -7.61
C ILE A 42 1.56 2.45 -7.48
N LEU A 43 2.14 3.48 -8.11
CA LEU A 43 3.58 3.73 -8.06
C LEU A 43 4.06 3.92 -6.62
N SER A 44 3.38 4.78 -5.85
CA SER A 44 3.76 5.05 -4.47
C SER A 44 3.67 3.80 -3.57
N ALA A 45 2.65 2.96 -3.76
CA ALA A 45 2.54 1.69 -3.03
C ALA A 45 3.63 0.70 -3.44
N ASN A 46 3.97 0.63 -4.73
CA ASN A 46 5.04 -0.23 -5.23
C ASN A 46 6.41 0.18 -4.69
N ASP A 47 6.72 1.48 -4.69
CA ASP A 47 7.96 2.00 -4.11
C ASP A 47 8.10 1.61 -2.63
N LYS A 48 7.00 1.68 -1.86
CA LYS A 48 6.99 1.23 -0.46
C LYS A 48 7.28 -0.26 -0.34
N VAL A 49 6.66 -1.08 -1.19
CA VAL A 49 6.90 -2.54 -1.19
C VAL A 49 8.36 -2.85 -1.47
N LEU A 50 8.92 -2.26 -2.53
CA LEU A 50 10.31 -2.48 -2.93
C LEU A 50 11.30 -2.02 -1.84
N ASN A 51 11.06 -0.85 -1.23
CA ASN A 51 11.89 -0.36 -0.13
C ASN A 51 11.85 -1.29 1.08
N MET A 52 10.68 -1.84 1.44
CA MET A 52 10.58 -2.80 2.53
C MET A 52 11.28 -4.12 2.22
N MET A 53 11.20 -4.60 0.98
CA MET A 53 11.94 -5.80 0.54
C MET A 53 13.46 -5.56 0.62
N ALA A 54 13.93 -4.42 0.13
CA ALA A 54 15.35 -4.05 0.19
C ALA A 54 15.86 -3.91 1.65
N GLU A 55 15.03 -3.38 2.55
CA GLU A 55 15.36 -3.33 3.98
C GLU A 55 15.49 -4.74 4.58
N MET A 56 14.58 -5.66 4.23
CA MET A 56 14.68 -7.06 4.67
C MET A 56 15.92 -7.76 4.11
N GLU A 57 16.29 -7.51 2.86
CA GLU A 57 17.52 -8.04 2.25
C GLU A 57 18.77 -7.50 2.95
N THR A 58 18.79 -6.21 3.27
CA THR A 58 19.90 -5.57 4.01
C THR A 58 20.04 -6.16 5.42
N ALA A 59 18.92 -6.38 6.11
CA ALA A 59 18.92 -7.04 7.41
C ALA A 59 19.51 -8.46 7.31
N LEU A 60 19.11 -9.24 6.29
CA LEU A 60 19.61 -10.59 6.05
C LEU A 60 21.13 -10.63 5.81
N GLN A 61 21.68 -9.67 5.06
CA GLN A 61 23.12 -9.53 4.79
C GLN A 61 23.95 -9.27 6.06
N GLY A 62 23.31 -8.96 7.20
CA GLY A 62 23.97 -8.91 8.51
C GLY A 62 24.40 -7.54 8.99
N GLY A 63 23.84 -6.47 8.42
CA GLY A 63 24.12 -5.10 8.86
C GLY A 63 23.57 -4.77 10.25
N GLN A 64 22.50 -5.44 10.70
CA GLN A 64 21.82 -5.20 11.98
C GLN A 64 21.14 -6.50 12.49
N PRO A 65 21.09 -6.76 13.82
CA PRO A 65 20.26 -7.83 14.38
C PRO A 65 18.77 -7.58 14.12
N PHE A 66 18.01 -8.63 13.83
CA PHE A 66 16.56 -8.55 13.65
C PHE A 66 15.85 -9.79 14.23
N GLY A 67 14.65 -9.59 14.77
CA GLY A 67 13.82 -10.66 15.32
C GLY A 67 12.56 -10.94 14.49
N MET A 68 11.77 -11.92 14.90
CA MET A 68 10.58 -12.30 14.14
C MET A 68 9.46 -11.27 14.15
N SER A 69 9.43 -10.38 15.15
CA SER A 69 8.51 -9.23 15.17
C SER A 69 8.72 -8.31 13.96
N PHE A 70 9.98 -8.04 13.61
CA PHE A 70 10.37 -7.27 12.43
C PHE A 70 9.92 -7.94 11.14
N ILE A 71 10.22 -9.23 10.98
CA ILE A 71 9.86 -10.00 9.78
C ILE A 71 8.34 -10.04 9.59
N ARG A 72 7.57 -10.35 10.65
CA ARG A 72 6.10 -10.39 10.60
C ARG A 72 5.51 -9.03 10.23
N ALA A 73 6.01 -7.94 10.83
CA ALA A 73 5.56 -6.59 10.53
C ALA A 73 5.79 -6.23 9.05
N ARG A 74 6.98 -6.52 8.52
CA ARG A 74 7.31 -6.25 7.11
C ARG A 74 6.46 -7.08 6.15
N CYS A 75 6.28 -8.39 6.39
CA CYS A 75 5.42 -9.23 5.57
C CYS A 75 3.95 -8.75 5.56
N ALA A 76 3.41 -8.32 6.71
CA ALA A 76 2.06 -7.79 6.80
C ALA A 76 1.89 -6.46 6.04
N LEU A 77 2.87 -5.55 6.17
CA LEU A 77 2.88 -4.28 5.44
C LEU A 77 3.01 -4.48 3.93
N ILE A 78 3.92 -5.36 3.49
CA ILE A 78 4.08 -5.72 2.08
C ILE A 78 2.76 -6.28 1.55
N SER A 79 2.13 -7.23 2.25
CA SER A 79 0.86 -7.84 1.84
C SER A 79 -0.25 -6.78 1.68
N THR A 80 -0.36 -5.86 2.63
CA THR A 80 -1.33 -4.76 2.58
C THR A 80 -1.10 -3.85 1.37
N ASN A 81 0.15 -3.44 1.11
CA ASN A 81 0.46 -2.56 -0.02
C ASN A 81 0.26 -3.26 -1.37
N VAL A 82 0.63 -4.53 -1.49
CA VAL A 82 0.37 -5.33 -2.71
C VAL A 82 -1.12 -5.47 -2.97
N PHE A 83 -1.92 -5.73 -1.94
CA PHE A 83 -3.38 -5.77 -2.07
C PHE A 83 -3.94 -4.42 -2.57
N GLN A 84 -3.46 -3.29 -2.03
CA GLN A 84 -3.85 -1.96 -2.50
C GLN A 84 -3.48 -1.74 -3.98
N ILE A 85 -2.29 -2.16 -4.41
CA ILE A 85 -1.88 -2.10 -5.83
C ILE A 85 -2.89 -2.85 -6.71
N ILE A 86 -3.27 -4.07 -6.32
CA ILE A 86 -4.23 -4.89 -7.07
C ILE A 86 -5.60 -4.18 -7.14
N GLN A 87 -6.08 -3.61 -6.04
CA GLN A 87 -7.34 -2.86 -6.02
C GLN A 87 -7.30 -1.64 -6.94
N HIS A 88 -6.19 -0.90 -6.95
CA HIS A 88 -6.02 0.24 -7.85
C HIS A 88 -5.93 -0.20 -9.33
N LEU A 89 -5.27 -1.30 -9.63
CA LEU A 89 -5.23 -1.89 -10.98
C LEU A 89 -6.62 -2.31 -11.45
N ASN A 90 -7.37 -3.02 -10.60
CA ASN A 90 -8.76 -3.39 -10.88
C ASN A 90 -9.64 -2.15 -11.13
N SER A 91 -9.44 -1.06 -10.38
CA SER A 91 -10.17 0.20 -10.61
C SER A 91 -9.86 0.88 -11.95
N LEU A 92 -8.68 0.62 -12.52
CA LEU A 92 -8.25 1.17 -13.82
C LEU A 92 -8.74 0.35 -15.01
N ALA A 93 -9.07 -0.92 -14.82
CA ALA A 93 -9.50 -1.84 -15.89
C ALA A 93 -10.94 -2.34 -15.64
N PRO A 94 -11.98 -1.61 -16.10
CA PRO A 94 -13.38 -1.99 -15.91
C PRO A 94 -13.73 -3.37 -16.49
N ALA A 95 -13.03 -3.78 -17.56
CA ALA A 95 -13.18 -5.09 -18.17
C ALA A 95 -12.64 -6.25 -17.30
N GLY A 96 -12.03 -5.97 -16.15
CA GLY A 96 -11.63 -6.98 -15.17
C GLY A 96 -10.35 -7.74 -15.50
N GLY A 97 -9.48 -7.22 -16.37
CA GLY A 97 -8.24 -7.89 -16.81
C GLY A 97 -7.27 -8.26 -15.69
N TYR A 98 -7.38 -7.62 -14.51
CA TYR A 98 -6.50 -7.86 -13.36
C TYR A 98 -7.14 -8.68 -12.23
N ARG A 99 -8.40 -9.14 -12.36
CA ARG A 99 -9.04 -9.99 -11.34
C ARG A 99 -8.24 -11.24 -10.97
N PRO A 100 -7.56 -11.94 -11.91
CA PRO A 100 -6.73 -13.10 -11.55
C PRO A 100 -5.60 -12.80 -10.56
N LEU A 101 -5.17 -11.54 -10.42
CA LEU A 101 -4.14 -11.15 -9.46
C LEU A 101 -4.61 -11.33 -8.01
N GLU A 102 -5.90 -11.21 -7.72
CA GLU A 102 -6.42 -11.43 -6.36
C GLU A 102 -6.24 -12.89 -5.94
N VAL A 103 -6.50 -13.84 -6.86
CA VAL A 103 -6.30 -15.27 -6.62
C VAL A 103 -4.83 -15.57 -6.36
N ARG A 104 -3.93 -15.07 -7.23
CA ARG A 104 -2.47 -15.27 -7.08
C ARG A 104 -1.93 -14.60 -5.82
N PHE A 105 -2.43 -13.43 -5.48
CA PHE A 105 -2.09 -12.77 -4.22
C PHE A 105 -2.46 -13.63 -3.02
N HIS A 106 -3.67 -14.19 -2.99
CA HIS A 106 -4.10 -15.03 -1.87
C HIS A 106 -3.25 -16.30 -1.74
N GLU A 107 -2.93 -16.96 -2.85
CA GLU A 107 -2.02 -18.12 -2.86
C GLU A 107 -0.63 -17.79 -2.29
N ILE A 108 -0.06 -16.65 -2.69
CA ILE A 108 1.25 -16.20 -2.18
C ILE A 108 1.16 -15.81 -0.70
N GLN A 109 0.11 -15.08 -0.31
CA GLN A 109 -0.12 -14.68 1.07
C GLN A 109 -0.23 -15.90 1.99
N GLN A 110 -0.94 -16.95 1.57
CA GLN A 110 -1.04 -18.21 2.32
C GLN A 110 0.30 -18.90 2.47
N LYS A 111 1.10 -18.98 1.38
CA LYS A 111 2.45 -19.55 1.44
C LYS A 111 3.33 -18.78 2.43
N VAL A 112 3.32 -17.44 2.37
CA VAL A 112 4.06 -16.59 3.30
C VAL A 112 3.57 -16.80 4.74
N ALA A 113 2.26 -16.85 4.97
CA ALA A 113 1.70 -17.10 6.29
C ALA A 113 2.17 -18.45 6.87
N SER A 114 2.17 -19.52 6.07
CA SER A 114 2.64 -20.84 6.50
C SER A 114 4.12 -20.86 6.91
N LEU A 115 4.97 -20.09 6.23
CA LEU A 115 6.39 -19.95 6.58
C LEU A 115 6.55 -19.20 7.91
N LEU A 116 5.73 -18.16 8.14
CA LEU A 116 5.75 -17.38 9.38
C LEU A 116 5.18 -18.14 10.58
N GLU A 117 4.22 -19.04 10.36
CA GLU A 117 3.60 -19.88 11.39
C GLU A 117 4.48 -21.06 11.78
N THR A 118 5.25 -21.63 10.84
CA THR A 118 6.21 -22.72 11.12
C THR A 118 7.25 -22.33 12.18
N GLN A 119 7.53 -21.04 12.35
CA GLN A 119 8.41 -20.50 13.38
C GLN A 119 7.71 -20.14 14.70
N ARG A 120 6.42 -20.42 14.86
CA ARG A 120 5.76 -20.51 16.17
C ARG A 120 6.01 -21.90 16.79
N GLY A 121 7.25 -22.38 16.71
CA GLY A 121 7.69 -23.30 17.74
C GLY A 121 7.40 -22.61 19.08
N THR A 122 6.89 -23.38 20.04
CA THR A 122 7.04 -23.09 21.47
C THR A 122 8.37 -22.41 21.75
N ILE A 123 8.52 -21.67 22.86
CA ILE A 123 9.87 -21.40 23.38
C ILE A 123 10.45 -22.76 23.79
N ASP A 124 10.84 -23.54 22.79
CA ASP A 124 11.54 -24.81 22.83
C ASP A 124 12.99 -24.45 22.55
N GLY A 125 13.51 -23.64 23.47
CA GLY A 125 14.88 -23.24 23.55
C GLY A 125 15.34 -23.57 24.94
N GLU A 126 16.62 -23.91 25.06
CA GLU A 126 17.25 -24.13 26.36
C GLU A 126 16.91 -22.95 27.29
N LEU A 127 16.48 -23.24 28.52
CA LEU A 127 16.24 -22.21 29.54
C LEU A 127 17.51 -21.39 29.86
N VAL A 128 18.67 -21.89 29.43
CA VAL A 128 19.98 -21.27 29.54
C VAL A 128 20.64 -21.31 28.17
N LEU A 129 21.03 -20.15 27.65
CA LEU A 129 21.76 -20.02 26.38
C LEU A 129 23.24 -19.78 26.65
N ASP A 130 24.10 -20.59 26.04
CA ASP A 130 25.54 -20.31 26.00
C ASP A 130 25.80 -19.04 25.18
N LEU A 131 26.49 -18.06 25.79
CA LEU A 131 26.88 -16.80 25.17
C LEU A 131 27.65 -17.00 23.85
N HIS A 132 28.46 -18.05 23.74
CA HIS A 132 29.21 -18.34 22.50
C HIS A 132 28.30 -18.80 21.34
N ARG A 133 27.05 -19.15 21.63
CA ARG A 133 26.06 -19.64 20.66
C ARG A 133 25.00 -18.58 20.32
N ILE A 134 25.10 -17.37 20.89
CA ILE A 134 24.21 -16.26 20.57
C ILE A 134 24.72 -15.57 19.30
N ASP A 135 23.81 -15.35 18.35
CA ASP A 135 24.08 -14.61 17.12
C ASP A 135 22.89 -13.70 16.77
N LYS A 136 23.04 -12.94 15.68
CA LYS A 136 22.05 -11.99 15.16
C LYS A 136 20.66 -12.59 14.88
N THR A 137 20.52 -13.92 14.82
CA THR A 137 19.24 -14.61 14.59
C THR A 137 18.51 -14.95 15.89
N ARG A 138 19.18 -14.81 17.04
CA ARG A 138 18.66 -15.14 18.38
C ARG A 138 18.14 -13.92 19.15
N VAL A 139 17.77 -12.85 18.45
CA VAL A 139 17.21 -11.61 19.04
C VAL A 139 15.96 -11.89 19.86
N ASP A 140 15.10 -12.83 19.43
CA ASP A 140 13.87 -13.16 20.13
C ASP A 140 14.11 -13.81 21.51
N ALA A 141 15.30 -14.40 21.73
CA ALA A 141 15.67 -15.06 22.98
C ALA A 141 16.64 -14.23 23.85
N ALA A 142 17.61 -13.53 23.24
CA ALA A 142 18.65 -12.79 23.95
C ALA A 142 18.44 -11.26 23.97
N GLY A 143 17.53 -10.76 23.14
CA GLY A 143 17.32 -9.32 22.94
C GLY A 143 18.43 -8.66 22.11
N VAL A 144 18.12 -7.49 21.57
CA VAL A 144 18.98 -6.75 20.61
C VAL A 144 20.34 -6.30 21.16
N LYS A 145 20.53 -6.35 22.49
CA LYS A 145 21.81 -5.95 23.12
C LYS A 145 22.84 -7.07 23.11
N MET A 146 22.38 -8.32 23.09
CA MET A 146 23.22 -9.51 23.23
C MET A 146 23.36 -10.29 21.92
N ALA A 147 22.60 -9.93 20.89
CA ALA A 147 22.56 -10.56 19.57
C ALA A 147 23.27 -9.74 18.49
#